data_AF-A0A9X8ZZK5-F1
#
_entry.id   AF-A0A9X8ZZK5-F1
#
_cell.length_a   1.000
_cell.length_b   1.000
_cell.length_c   1.000
_cell.angle_alpha   90.00
_cell.angle_beta   90.00
_cell.angle_gamma   90.00
#
_symmetry.space_group_name_H-M   'P 1'
#
loop_
_entity.id
_entity.type
_entity.pdbx_description
1 polymer ?
#
loop_
_entity_poly.entity_id
_entity_poly.type
_entity_poly.pdbx_seq_one_letter_code
_entity_poly.pdbx_strand_id
1 'polypeptide(L)'
;ENLSISNVTDFLNKAEGITDIKTYKIPYQVRRRFDLVNDVPEGLLVIGDAQCRFDPVFGQGVSVAAMEAHQLQLLLQDRKQLDKTFTQQFYKKAATIIETPWDMTTTEISRHPQLKRELTTKQ
;
A
#
# COMPACT_ATOMS: atom_id res chain seq x y z
N GLU A 1 -3.78 25.90 -20.40
CA GLU A 1 -2.72 25.05 -20.96
C GLU A 1 -3.38 23.97 -21.81
N ASN A 2 -2.89 23.75 -23.04
CA ASN A 2 -3.47 22.77 -23.96
C ASN A 2 -3.06 21.36 -23.54
N LEU A 3 -4.02 20.56 -23.06
CA LEU A 3 -3.83 19.12 -22.94
C LEU A 3 -3.66 18.52 -24.35
N SER A 4 -2.85 17.47 -24.47
CA SER A 4 -2.47 16.86 -25.76
C SER A 4 -3.63 16.23 -26.52
N ILE A 5 -4.83 16.16 -25.93
CA ILE A 5 -6.02 15.56 -26.51
C ILE A 5 -7.15 16.60 -26.52
N SER A 6 -7.41 17.18 -27.70
CA SER A 6 -8.34 18.31 -27.89
C SER A 6 -9.74 18.04 -27.31
N ASN A 7 -10.22 16.80 -27.46
CA ASN A 7 -11.55 16.40 -26.97
C ASN A 7 -11.69 16.50 -25.44
N VAL A 8 -10.60 16.27 -24.68
CA VAL A 8 -10.59 16.40 -23.22
C VAL A 8 -10.69 17.86 -22.83
N THR A 9 -9.92 18.74 -23.49
CA THR A 9 -9.98 20.19 -23.26
C THR A 9 -11.37 20.75 -23.58
N ASP A 10 -11.94 20.38 -24.72
CA ASP A 10 -13.26 20.83 -25.15
C ASP A 10 -14.37 20.35 -24.20
N PHE A 11 -14.25 19.12 -23.67
CA PHE A 11 -15.17 18.57 -22.68
C PHE A 11 -15.06 19.32 -21.35
N LEU A 12 -13.83 19.49 -20.82
CA LEU A 12 -13.61 20.15 -19.54
C LEU A 12 -14.07 21.61 -19.55
N ASN A 13 -13.89 22.33 -20.67
CA ASN A 13 -14.35 23.70 -20.81
C ASN A 13 -15.89 23.85 -20.80
N LYS A 14 -16.63 22.78 -21.12
CA LYS A 14 -18.10 22.76 -21.13
C LYS A 14 -18.69 22.08 -19.89
N ALA A 15 -17.86 21.44 -19.06
CA ALA A 15 -18.30 20.73 -17.88
C ALA A 15 -18.52 21.70 -16.72
N GLU A 16 -19.62 21.51 -16.00
CA GLU A 16 -19.87 22.17 -14.72
C GLU A 16 -19.65 21.18 -13.57
N GLY A 17 -19.00 21.65 -12.50
CA GLY A 17 -18.81 20.83 -11.30
C GLY A 17 -20.14 20.56 -10.60
N ILE A 18 -20.52 19.29 -10.47
CA ILE A 18 -21.73 18.87 -9.73
C ILE A 18 -21.58 19.18 -8.23
N THR A 19 -20.35 19.10 -7.72
CA THR A 19 -20.01 19.39 -6.32
C THR A 19 -18.66 20.10 -6.25
N ASP A 20 -18.37 20.71 -5.09
CA ASP A 20 -17.03 21.20 -4.79
C ASP A 20 -15.97 20.11 -4.92
N ILE A 21 -14.76 20.51 -5.32
CA ILE A 21 -13.58 19.64 -5.31
C ILE A 21 -13.29 19.23 -3.86
N LYS A 22 -13.36 17.92 -3.59
CA LYS A 22 -12.88 17.35 -2.32
C LYS A 22 -11.49 16.79 -2.53
N THR A 23 -10.53 17.25 -1.73
CA THR A 23 -9.19 16.68 -1.70
C THR A 23 -9.10 15.63 -0.59
N TYR A 24 -8.84 14.38 -0.96
CA TYR A 24 -8.52 13.33 -0.01
C TYR A 24 -7.01 13.30 0.19
N LYS A 25 -6.54 13.66 1.37
CA LYS A 25 -5.13 13.54 1.75
C LYS A 25 -5.00 12.35 2.70
N ILE A 26 -4.19 11.36 2.32
CA ILE A 26 -3.76 10.35 3.28
C ILE A 26 -2.78 11.04 4.25
N PRO A 27 -3.11 11.13 5.55
CA PRO A 27 -2.34 11.95 6.48
C PRO A 27 -0.96 11.35 6.79
N TYR A 28 -0.80 10.03 6.65
CA TYR A 28 0.42 9.32 6.98
C TYR A 28 0.53 7.98 6.23
N GLN A 29 1.76 7.52 6.01
CA GLN A 29 2.05 6.14 5.63
C GLN A 29 2.20 5.27 6.88
N VAL A 30 1.73 4.03 6.82
CA VAL A 30 1.85 3.06 7.93
C VAL A 30 2.34 1.74 7.39
N ARG A 31 3.37 1.19 8.02
CA ARG A 31 3.76 -0.22 7.88
C ARG A 31 3.50 -0.93 9.19
N ARG A 32 2.59 -1.92 9.19
CA ARG A 32 2.35 -2.80 10.33
C ARG A 32 3.26 -4.02 10.22
N ARG A 33 4.14 -4.23 11.20
CA ARG A 33 5.18 -5.27 11.16
C ARG A 33 4.68 -6.58 11.77
N PHE A 34 3.65 -7.17 11.15
CA PHE A 34 3.14 -8.50 11.54
C PHE A 34 4.21 -9.59 11.43
N ASP A 35 5.25 -9.38 10.62
CA ASP A 35 6.44 -10.24 10.54
C ASP A 35 7.29 -10.25 11.82
N LEU A 36 7.14 -9.24 12.69
CA LEU A 36 7.83 -9.11 13.98
C LEU A 36 6.95 -9.50 15.18
N VAL A 37 5.67 -9.82 14.96
CA VAL A 37 4.75 -10.20 16.04
C VAL A 37 4.96 -11.67 16.40
N ASN A 38 5.33 -11.95 17.65
CA ASN A 38 5.65 -13.30 18.12
C ASN A 38 4.44 -14.24 18.17
N ASP A 39 3.24 -13.70 18.45
CA ASP A 39 2.03 -14.47 18.69
C ASP A 39 0.85 -13.96 17.87
N VAL A 40 1.00 -14.01 16.54
CA VAL A 40 -0.13 -13.73 15.64
C VAL A 40 -1.14 -14.88 15.74
N PRO A 41 -2.46 -14.59 15.89
CA PRO A 41 -3.49 -15.62 15.89
C PRO A 41 -3.43 -16.51 14.65
N GLU A 42 -3.66 -17.81 14.85
CA GLU A 42 -3.80 -18.76 13.76
C GLU A 42 -4.97 -18.37 12.84
N GLY A 43 -4.78 -18.51 11.53
CA GLY A 43 -5.80 -18.16 10.54
C GLY A 43 -6.05 -16.66 10.32
N LEU A 44 -5.40 -15.75 11.08
CA LEU A 44 -5.52 -14.30 10.85
C LEU A 44 -4.51 -13.82 9.80
N LEU A 45 -5.01 -13.39 8.65
CA LEU A 45 -4.25 -12.76 7.59
C LEU A 45 -4.68 -11.32 7.36
N VAL A 46 -3.70 -10.43 7.20
CA VAL A 46 -3.89 -9.01 6.89
C VAL A 46 -3.11 -8.71 5.62
N ILE A 47 -3.72 -8.03 4.65
CA ILE A 47 -3.11 -7.66 3.36
C ILE A 47 -3.52 -6.24 2.95
N GLY A 48 -2.87 -5.70 1.91
CA GLY A 48 -3.11 -4.40 1.32
C GLY A 48 -2.91 -3.26 2.32
N ASP A 49 -3.73 -2.22 2.23
CA ASP A 49 -3.66 -1.04 3.10
C ASP A 49 -3.87 -1.35 4.60
N ALA A 50 -4.42 -2.51 4.93
CA ALA A 50 -4.51 -2.98 6.30
C ALA A 50 -3.14 -3.45 6.83
N GLN A 51 -2.25 -3.95 5.97
CA GLN A 51 -0.88 -4.31 6.34
C GLN A 51 0.09 -3.13 6.12
N CYS A 52 0.10 -2.54 4.93
CA CYS A 52 0.96 -1.42 4.58
C CYS A 52 0.20 -0.40 3.73
N ARG A 53 0.04 0.81 4.28
CA ARG A 53 -0.57 1.95 3.58
C ARG A 53 0.52 2.89 3.11
N PHE A 54 0.64 3.05 1.80
CA PHE A 54 1.63 3.93 1.18
C PHE A 54 1.06 5.33 0.90
N ASP A 55 1.95 6.28 0.62
CA ASP A 55 1.55 7.55 0.02
C ASP A 55 1.08 7.31 -1.43
N PRO A 56 -0.17 7.68 -1.79
CA PRO A 56 -0.74 7.39 -3.11
C PRO A 56 -0.02 8.13 -4.23
N VAL A 57 0.79 9.17 -3.93
CA VAL A 57 1.59 9.91 -4.92
C VAL A 57 2.51 8.98 -5.73
N PHE A 58 2.99 7.89 -5.13
CA PHE A 58 3.92 6.96 -5.79
C PHE A 58 3.23 5.78 -6.50
N GLY A 59 1.89 5.68 -6.44
CA GLY A 59 1.13 4.71 -7.24
C GLY A 59 1.36 3.22 -6.92
N GLN A 60 2.03 2.89 -5.82
CA GLN A 60 2.50 1.52 -5.54
C GLN A 60 1.50 0.66 -4.73
N GLY A 61 0.51 1.25 -4.07
CA GLY A 61 -0.35 0.53 -3.12
C GLY A 61 -1.11 -0.66 -3.72
N VAL A 62 -1.78 -0.47 -4.86
CA VAL A 62 -2.54 -1.54 -5.53
C VAL A 62 -1.62 -2.66 -6.02
N SER A 63 -0.47 -2.31 -6.59
CA SER A 63 0.52 -3.28 -7.05
C SER A 63 1.06 -4.14 -5.91
N VAL A 64 1.39 -3.52 -4.76
CA VAL A 64 1.84 -4.25 -3.57
C VAL A 64 0.74 -5.16 -3.03
N ALA A 65 -0.51 -4.69 -2.93
CA ALA A 65 -1.63 -5.52 -2.50
C ALA A 65 -1.86 -6.73 -3.43
N ALA A 66 -1.69 -6.55 -4.74
CA ALA A 66 -1.79 -7.64 -5.71
C ALA A 66 -0.64 -8.66 -5.54
N MET A 67 0.59 -8.19 -5.28
CA MET A 67 1.73 -9.06 -5.01
C MET A 67 1.55 -9.87 -3.72
N GLU A 68 1.03 -9.26 -2.65
CA GLU A 68 0.67 -9.95 -1.41
C GLU A 68 -0.38 -11.03 -1.65
N ALA A 69 -1.45 -10.72 -2.39
CA ALA A 69 -2.49 -11.68 -2.75
C ALA A 69 -1.95 -12.85 -3.60
N HIS A 70 -1.05 -12.56 -4.55
CA HIS A 70 -0.39 -13.61 -5.33
C HIS A 70 0.51 -14.48 -4.47
N GLN A 71 1.26 -13.90 -3.54
CA GLN A 71 2.09 -14.66 -2.61
C GLN A 71 1.26 -15.54 -1.67
N LEU A 72 0.09 -15.05 -1.24
CA LEU A 72 -0.88 -15.85 -0.49
C LEU A 72 -1.37 -17.04 -1.32
N GLN A 73 -1.74 -16.82 -2.58
CA GLN A 73 -2.14 -17.88 -3.50
C GLN A 73 -1.06 -18.97 -3.62
N LEU A 74 0.20 -18.60 -3.81
CA LEU A 74 1.32 -19.55 -3.90
C LEU A 74 1.45 -20.38 -2.62
N LEU A 75 1.39 -19.75 -1.45
CA LEU A 75 1.49 -20.46 -0.17
C LEU A 75 0.32 -21.41 0.06
N LEU A 76 -0.88 -21.07 -0.43
CA LEU A 76 -2.06 -21.92 -0.33
C LEU A 76 -1.97 -23.17 -1.22
N GLN A 77 -1.28 -23.11 -2.35
CA GLN A 77 -1.15 -24.25 -3.27
C GLN A 77 -0.39 -25.44 -2.65
N ASP A 78 0.59 -25.17 -1.80
CA ASP A 78 1.47 -26.19 -1.21
C ASP A 78 1.02 -26.64 0.19
N ARG A 79 -0.16 -26.23 0.67
CA ARG A 79 -0.58 -26.38 2.07
C ARG A 79 -1.89 -27.14 2.23
N LYS A 80 -1.92 -28.06 3.19
CA LYS A 80 -3.13 -28.77 3.66
C LYS A 80 -3.71 -28.19 4.96
N GLN A 81 -2.92 -27.43 5.70
CA GLN A 81 -3.29 -26.85 7.00
C GLN A 81 -2.84 -25.39 7.04
N LEU A 82 -3.65 -24.53 7.66
CA LEU A 82 -3.41 -23.09 7.79
C LEU A 82 -2.98 -22.76 9.22
N ASP A 83 -1.93 -23.44 9.67
CA ASP A 83 -1.39 -23.34 11.02
C ASP A 83 -0.61 -22.03 11.26
N LYS A 84 -0.12 -21.86 12.48
CA LYS A 84 0.74 -20.71 12.84
C LYS A 84 1.96 -20.57 11.92
N THR A 85 2.53 -21.68 11.45
CA THR A 85 3.69 -21.69 10.54
C THR A 85 3.32 -21.07 9.19
N PHE A 86 2.16 -21.41 8.64
CA PHE A 86 1.64 -20.80 7.41
C PHE A 86 1.51 -19.28 7.56
N THR A 87 0.86 -18.81 8.63
CA THR A 87 0.67 -17.38 8.89
C THR A 87 2.01 -16.64 9.03
N GLN A 88 2.98 -17.20 9.76
CA GLN A 88 4.31 -16.63 9.91
C GLN A 88 5.08 -16.56 8.58
N GLN A 89 4.96 -17.60 7.74
CA GLN A 89 5.60 -17.61 6.42
C GLN A 89 5.00 -16.56 5.49
N PHE A 90 3.68 -16.39 5.52
CA PHE A 90 3.00 -15.34 4.78
C PHE A 90 3.54 -13.96 5.16
N TYR A 91 3.55 -13.61 6.45
CA TYR A 91 4.01 -12.29 6.88
C TYR A 91 5.49 -12.02 6.57
N LYS A 92 6.36 -13.04 6.67
CA LYS A 92 7.76 -12.91 6.23
C LYS A 92 7.87 -12.57 4.74
N LYS A 93 7.10 -13.24 3.88
CA LYS A 93 7.11 -12.98 2.44
C LYS A 93 6.49 -11.63 2.09
N ALA A 94 5.37 -11.27 2.71
CA ALA A 94 4.74 -9.96 2.56
C ALA A 94 5.69 -8.83 2.99
N ALA A 95 6.45 -9.01 4.09
CA ALA A 95 7.45 -8.04 4.52
C ALA A 95 8.53 -7.79 3.46
N THR A 96 8.99 -8.83 2.76
CA THR A 96 9.94 -8.70 1.64
C THR A 96 9.34 -7.94 0.45
N ILE A 97 8.06 -8.21 0.13
CA ILE A 97 7.35 -7.48 -0.94
C ILE A 97 7.23 -5.99 -0.60
N ILE A 98 6.94 -5.65 0.66
CA ILE A 98 6.76 -4.28 1.14
C ILE A 98 8.09 -3.51 1.25
N GLU A 99 9.22 -4.20 1.49
CA GLU A 99 10.52 -3.57 1.79
C GLU A 99 10.93 -2.54 0.74
N THR A 100 11.03 -2.95 -0.53
CA THR A 100 11.53 -2.08 -1.60
C THR A 100 10.64 -0.85 -1.84
N PRO A 101 9.31 -0.99 -1.98
CA PRO A 101 8.42 0.18 -2.11
C PRO A 101 8.44 1.08 -0.87
N TRP A 102 8.62 0.52 0.33
CA TRP A 102 8.70 1.27 1.57
C TRP A 102 9.97 2.12 1.64
N ASP A 103 11.12 1.54 1.32
CA ASP A 103 12.41 2.23 1.36
C ASP A 103 12.49 3.33 0.30
N MET A 104 11.97 3.08 -0.91
CA MET A 104 11.89 4.07 -1.97
C MET A 104 11.13 5.32 -1.49
N THR A 105 9.91 5.15 -1.00
CA THR A 105 9.07 6.28 -0.56
C THR A 105 9.64 7.00 0.66
N THR A 106 10.18 6.26 1.62
CA THR A 106 10.80 6.83 2.82
C THR A 106 12.07 7.63 2.47
N THR A 107 12.84 7.16 1.50
CA THR A 107 14.02 7.87 0.98
C THR A 107 13.62 9.16 0.28
N GLU A 108 12.62 9.12 -0.61
CA GLU A 108 12.16 10.31 -1.31
C GLU A 108 11.62 11.38 -0.35
N ILE A 109 10.78 11.00 0.62
CA ILE A 109 10.24 11.94 1.61
C ILE A 109 11.37 12.54 2.46
N SER A 110 12.41 11.77 2.77
CA SER A 110 13.56 12.26 3.53
C SER A 110 14.36 13.36 2.81
N ARG A 111 14.31 13.42 1.47
CA ARG A 111 14.91 14.51 0.68
C ARG A 111 14.14 15.84 0.81
N HIS A 112 12.91 15.78 1.31
CA HIS A 112 12.03 16.95 1.46
C HIS A 112 11.60 17.11 2.93
N PRO A 113 12.44 17.71 3.80
CA PRO A 113 12.17 17.84 5.23
C PRO A 113 10.84 18.53 5.57
N GLN A 114 10.38 19.43 4.71
CA GLN A 114 9.08 20.11 4.80
C GLN A 114 7.87 19.18 4.55
N LEU A 115 8.09 18.02 3.92
CA LEU A 115 7.10 16.98 3.65
C LEU A 115 7.19 15.82 4.63
N LYS A 116 8.04 15.92 5.67
CA LYS A 116 8.22 14.89 6.69
C LYS A 116 6.91 14.72 7.48
N ARG A 117 6.04 13.84 6.99
CA ARG A 117 4.82 13.39 7.67
C ARG A 117 5.20 12.31 8.68
N GLU A 118 4.40 12.12 9.72
CA GLU A 118 4.64 11.08 10.73
C GLU A 118 4.69 9.70 10.06
N LEU A 119 5.90 9.15 9.94
CA LEU A 119 6.12 7.76 9.57
C LEU A 119 5.81 6.92 10.81
N THR A 120 4.67 6.22 10.81
CA THR A 120 4.35 5.34 11.94
C THR A 120 4.64 3.90 11.56
N THR A 121 5.73 3.36 12.08
CA THR A 121 5.94 1.91 12.14
C THR A 121 5.18 1.40 13.36
N LYS A 122 4.08 0.66 13.14
CA LYS A 122 3.38 0.00 14.25
C LYS A 122 3.84 -1.45 14.33
N GLN A 123 4.33 -1.84 15.51
CA GLN A 123 4.57 -3.23 15.88
C GLN A 123 3.22 -3.91 16.14
#